data_AF-A0A964MC20-F1
#
_entry.id   AF-A0A964MC20-F1
#
_cell.length_a   1.000
_cell.length_b   1.000
_cell.length_c   1.000
_cell.angle_alpha   90.00
_cell.angle_beta   90.00
_cell.angle_gamma   90.00
#
_symmetry.space_group_name_H-M   'P 1'
#
loop_
_entity.id
_entity.type
_entity.pdbx_description
1 polymer ?
#
loop_
_entity_poly.entity_id
_entity_poly.type
_entity_poly.pdbx_seq_one_letter_code
_entity_poly.pdbx_strand_id
1 'polypeptide(L)'
;MISYLDRKLVRDLRRLKGQAVAVSLVMACGLAMMIMARSLIHSLETTRHNYYEANRFAEVFAPLKRAPNSLAARIAEIPGVAAVQPAISVQVTLDIPGLDEPASGNVRSVPNQGQPELNRLFLRSGRWLTPRGRGEVLVGEAFADANKLRPGDRIAMLMNGKRQELRIAGIVLSPEFIFESRPGAALPDNRTYGIFWMAYDELASAFDLDGAFDFVALTLAPGATERPVIASLDRLLTPYGGRGAYGRADHPSHIRVSDEIRVLSTISIGFPVVFLSVAAFMVNAVLSRLLTLQREQIAILKAFGFTNRQLVAHYLKFAFVMV
;
A
#
# COMPACT_ATOMS: atom_id res chain seq x y z
N MET A 1 42.96 29.70 18.93
CA MET A 1 43.22 29.36 20.35
C MET A 1 41.96 28.77 20.95
N ILE A 2 42.00 27.53 21.45
CA ILE A 2 40.83 26.90 22.10
C ILE A 2 40.55 27.67 23.40
N SER A 3 39.32 28.17 23.57
CA SER A 3 38.91 28.91 24.78
C SER A 3 39.12 28.04 26.04
N TYR A 4 39.52 28.64 27.16
CA TYR A 4 39.72 27.92 28.43
C TYR A 4 38.51 27.06 28.83
N LEU A 5 37.30 27.52 28.48
CA LEU A 5 36.04 26.81 28.69
C LEU A 5 35.94 25.55 27.81
N ASP A 6 36.38 25.58 26.56
CA ASP A 6 36.32 24.41 25.68
C ASP A 6 37.34 23.33 26.09
N ARG A 7 38.50 23.74 26.63
CA ARG A 7 39.49 22.81 27.20
C ARG A 7 38.99 22.13 28.47
N LYS A 8 38.22 22.85 29.30
CA LYS A 8 37.49 22.28 30.45
C LYS A 8 36.41 21.30 29.99
N LEU A 9 35.66 21.65 28.94
CA LEU A 9 34.60 20.81 28.38
C LEU A 9 35.11 19.41 27.98
N VAL A 10 36.22 19.35 27.23
CA VAL A 10 36.83 18.07 26.82
C VAL A 10 37.26 17.23 28.04
N ARG A 11 37.79 17.87 29.09
CA ARG A 11 38.26 17.17 30.29
C ARG A 11 37.11 16.59 31.11
N ASP A 12 36.02 17.36 31.23
CA ASP A 12 34.82 16.94 31.94
C ASP A 12 34.08 15.84 31.15
N LEU A 13 34.03 15.92 29.82
CA LEU A 13 33.44 14.90 28.96
C LEU A 13 34.24 13.58 29.06
N ARG A 14 35.57 13.67 29.18
CA ARG A 14 36.43 12.52 29.46
C ARG A 14 36.20 11.89 30.84
N ARG A 15 35.69 12.63 31.82
CA ARG A 15 35.31 12.09 33.14
C ARG A 15 33.92 11.45 33.13
N LEU A 16 33.03 11.92 32.26
CA LEU A 16 31.64 11.44 32.13
C LEU A 16 31.41 10.53 30.91
N LYS A 17 32.45 9.91 30.36
CA LYS A 17 32.39 9.12 29.10
C LYS A 17 31.27 8.09 29.08
N GLY A 18 31.05 7.34 30.17
CA GLY A 18 29.99 6.32 30.22
C GLY A 18 28.59 6.90 30.07
N GLN A 19 28.31 8.04 30.73
CA GLN A 19 27.03 8.74 30.62
C GLN A 19 26.85 9.41 29.27
N ALA A 20 27.90 10.07 28.77
CA ALA A 20 27.88 10.70 27.45
C ALA A 20 27.61 9.66 26.36
N VAL A 21 28.31 8.52 26.39
CA VAL A 21 28.09 7.40 25.45
C VAL A 21 26.67 6.84 25.58
N ALA A 22 26.16 6.64 26.79
CA ALA A 22 24.80 6.16 26.98
C ALA A 22 23.75 7.11 26.38
N VAL A 23 23.89 8.43 26.58
CA VAL A 23 23.02 9.45 25.99
C VAL A 23 23.10 9.44 24.47
N SER A 24 24.31 9.47 23.92
CA SER A 24 24.51 9.46 22.47
C SER A 24 23.99 8.17 21.83
N LEU A 25 24.10 7.02 22.49
CA LEU A 25 23.57 5.75 21.98
C LEU A 25 22.04 5.72 21.94
N VAL A 26 21.38 6.25 22.99
CA VAL A 26 19.92 6.39 23.02
C VAL A 26 19.44 7.35 21.93
N MET A 27 20.12 8.49 21.75
CA MET A 27 19.85 9.44 20.67
C MET A 27 20.03 8.81 19.29
N ALA A 28 21.15 8.11 19.07
CA ALA A 28 21.44 7.44 17.82
C ALA A 28 20.38 6.38 17.49
N CYS A 29 19.91 5.63 18.49
CA CYS A 29 18.82 4.66 18.32
C CYS A 29 17.50 5.35 17.89
N GLY A 30 17.12 6.44 18.57
CA GLY A 30 15.92 7.21 18.22
C GLY A 30 15.97 7.81 16.81
N LEU A 31 17.12 8.40 16.43
CA LEU A 31 17.34 8.95 15.10
C LEU A 31 17.37 7.86 14.02
N ALA A 32 18.06 6.75 14.27
CA ALA A 32 18.10 5.62 13.35
C ALA A 32 16.70 5.06 13.12
N MET A 33 15.90 4.89 14.17
CA MET A 33 14.51 4.43 14.04
C MET A 33 13.66 5.41 13.24
N MET A 34 13.81 6.73 13.46
CA MET A 34 13.12 7.75 12.68
C MET A 34 13.48 7.66 11.19
N ILE A 35 14.78 7.58 10.88
CA ILE A 35 15.28 7.49 9.50
C ILE A 35 14.75 6.21 8.85
N MET A 36 14.89 5.05 9.51
CA MET A 36 14.42 3.77 9.00
C MET A 36 12.91 3.78 8.73
N ALA A 37 12.11 4.29 9.65
CA ALA A 37 10.65 4.33 9.49
C ALA A 37 10.25 5.26 8.32
N ARG A 38 10.85 6.45 8.23
CA ARG A 38 10.60 7.38 7.11
C ARG A 38 11.05 6.79 5.76
N SER A 39 12.22 6.16 5.71
CA SER A 39 12.73 5.49 4.52
C SER A 39 11.85 4.32 4.09
N LEU A 40 11.33 3.53 5.03
CA LEU A 40 10.41 2.44 4.75
C LEU A 40 9.10 2.96 4.15
N ILE A 41 8.49 3.98 4.76
CA ILE A 41 7.25 4.60 4.26
C ILE A 41 7.46 5.14 2.84
N HIS A 42 8.54 5.90 2.63
CA HIS A 42 8.85 6.43 1.31
C HIS A 42 9.04 5.31 0.28
N SER A 43 9.76 4.25 0.63
CA SER A 43 9.97 3.10 -0.26
C SER A 43 8.66 2.40 -0.62
N LEU A 44 7.77 2.21 0.36
CA LEU A 44 6.45 1.60 0.14
C LEU A 44 5.55 2.48 -0.74
N GLU A 45 5.51 3.79 -0.48
CA GLU A 45 4.73 4.74 -1.27
C GLU A 45 5.22 4.82 -2.72
N THR A 46 6.54 4.91 -2.93
CA THR A 46 7.15 4.91 -4.25
C THR A 46 6.91 3.58 -4.97
N THR A 47 7.08 2.45 -4.29
CA THR A 47 6.84 1.13 -4.89
C THR A 47 5.39 0.96 -5.29
N ARG A 48 4.45 1.36 -4.43
CA ARG A 48 3.01 1.35 -4.73
C ARG A 48 2.68 2.23 -5.93
N HIS A 49 3.20 3.46 -5.97
CA HIS A 49 2.96 4.38 -7.09
C HIS A 49 3.51 3.81 -8.40
N ASN A 50 4.75 3.34 -8.40
CA ASN A 50 5.37 2.70 -9.56
C ASN A 50 4.58 1.46 -10.02
N TYR A 51 4.10 0.65 -9.08
CA TYR A 51 3.28 -0.52 -9.39
C TYR A 51 1.94 -0.14 -10.01
N TYR A 52 1.27 0.89 -9.48
CA TYR A 52 0.01 1.40 -10.03
C TYR A 52 0.18 2.01 -11.43
N GLU A 53 1.24 2.79 -11.66
CA GLU A 53 1.51 3.37 -12.98
C GLU A 53 1.88 2.30 -14.00
N ALA A 54 2.83 1.41 -13.66
CA ALA A 54 3.31 0.37 -14.57
C ALA A 54 2.17 -0.58 -15.00
N ASN A 55 1.25 -0.87 -14.09
CA ASN A 55 0.09 -1.72 -14.36
C ASN A 55 -1.18 -0.94 -14.72
N ARG A 56 -1.09 0.38 -14.92
CA ARG A 56 -2.20 1.25 -15.30
C ARG A 56 -3.45 1.01 -14.45
N PHE A 57 -3.30 1.03 -13.13
CA PHE A 57 -4.44 0.91 -12.23
C PHE A 57 -5.47 1.99 -12.60
N ALA A 58 -6.75 1.64 -12.65
CA ALA A 58 -7.81 2.57 -13.02
C ALA A 58 -8.17 3.52 -11.87
N GLU A 59 -8.77 4.66 -12.18
CA GLU A 59 -9.12 5.73 -11.23
C GLU A 59 -10.61 5.72 -10.87
N VAL A 60 -11.47 5.27 -11.76
CA VAL A 60 -12.92 5.17 -11.52
C VAL A 60 -13.41 3.78 -11.91
N PHE A 61 -14.29 3.21 -11.11
CA PHE A 61 -14.85 1.89 -11.31
C PHE A 61 -16.37 1.97 -11.21
N ALA A 62 -17.08 1.27 -12.10
CA ALA A 62 -18.53 1.23 -12.08
C ALA A 62 -19.05 -0.19 -12.34
N PRO A 63 -19.61 -0.85 -11.31
CA PRO A 63 -20.37 -2.09 -11.49
C PRO A 63 -21.79 -1.78 -12.00
N LEU A 64 -22.29 -2.63 -12.88
CA LEU A 64 -23.63 -2.52 -13.48
C LEU A 64 -24.24 -3.92 -13.67
N LYS A 65 -25.45 -4.00 -14.22
CA LYS A 65 -26.10 -5.29 -14.49
C LYS A 65 -25.66 -5.87 -15.83
N ARG A 66 -25.81 -5.08 -16.92
CA ARG A 66 -25.43 -5.46 -18.29
C ARG A 66 -25.51 -4.24 -19.20
N ALA A 67 -24.43 -3.92 -19.90
CA ALA A 67 -24.41 -2.94 -20.98
C ALA A 67 -23.76 -3.52 -22.25
N PRO A 68 -24.18 -3.10 -23.45
CA PRO A 68 -23.54 -3.51 -24.69
C PRO A 68 -22.14 -2.90 -24.82
N ASN A 69 -21.20 -3.61 -25.44
CA ASN A 69 -19.82 -3.13 -25.65
C ASN A 69 -19.75 -1.82 -26.44
N SER A 70 -20.74 -1.52 -27.29
CA SER A 70 -20.84 -0.24 -28.00
C SER A 70 -20.97 0.96 -27.06
N LEU A 71 -21.45 0.76 -25.82
CA LEU A 71 -21.51 1.81 -24.81
C LEU A 71 -20.11 2.28 -24.36
N ALA A 72 -19.08 1.43 -24.47
CA ALA A 72 -17.72 1.81 -24.09
C ALA A 72 -17.20 3.02 -24.88
N ALA A 73 -17.55 3.12 -26.17
CA ALA A 73 -17.21 4.28 -27.00
C ALA A 73 -17.89 5.56 -26.48
N ARG A 74 -19.16 5.47 -26.08
CA ARG A 74 -19.89 6.61 -25.49
C ARG A 74 -19.36 7.01 -24.12
N ILE A 75 -18.85 6.05 -23.35
CA ILE A 75 -18.19 6.33 -22.07
C ILE A 75 -16.87 7.07 -22.31
N ALA A 76 -16.13 6.71 -23.37
CA ALA A 76 -14.88 7.38 -23.74
C ALA A 76 -15.08 8.84 -24.19
N GLU A 77 -16.27 9.19 -24.67
CA GLU A 77 -16.66 10.56 -25.03
C GLU A 77 -16.97 11.45 -23.83
N ILE A 78 -17.07 10.91 -22.61
CA ILE A 78 -17.33 11.71 -21.40
C ILE A 78 -16.13 12.66 -21.19
N PRO A 79 -16.36 14.00 -21.08
CA PRO A 79 -15.29 14.94 -20.82
C PRO A 79 -14.50 14.59 -19.56
N GLY A 80 -13.19 14.41 -19.71
CA GLY A 80 -12.29 14.04 -18.60
C GLY A 80 -11.99 12.54 -18.51
N VAL A 81 -12.53 11.69 -19.38
CA VAL A 81 -12.12 10.29 -19.52
C VAL A 81 -10.96 10.17 -20.51
N ALA A 82 -9.90 9.44 -20.14
CA ALA A 82 -8.75 9.18 -21.01
C ALA A 82 -8.75 7.76 -21.59
N ALA A 83 -9.16 6.77 -20.81
CA ALA A 83 -9.21 5.37 -21.23
C ALA A 83 -10.39 4.65 -20.57
N VAL A 84 -10.93 3.65 -21.25
CA VAL A 84 -12.10 2.87 -20.83
C VAL A 84 -11.82 1.40 -21.01
N GLN A 85 -11.95 0.63 -19.93
CA GLN A 85 -11.81 -0.82 -19.95
C GLN A 85 -13.14 -1.47 -19.51
N PRO A 86 -14.00 -1.89 -20.45
CA PRO A 86 -15.13 -2.76 -20.13
C PRO A 86 -14.62 -4.17 -19.78
N ALA A 87 -15.29 -4.83 -18.85
CA ALA A 87 -14.97 -6.18 -18.42
C ALA A 87 -16.22 -6.89 -17.85
N ILE A 88 -16.12 -8.21 -17.74
CA ILE A 88 -17.05 -9.05 -17.01
C ILE A 88 -16.45 -9.36 -15.64
N SER A 89 -17.27 -9.30 -14.59
CA SER A 89 -16.90 -9.49 -13.20
C SER A 89 -17.97 -10.27 -12.45
N VAL A 90 -17.80 -11.59 -12.42
CA VAL A 90 -18.80 -12.50 -11.88
C VAL A 90 -18.27 -13.25 -10.67
N GLN A 91 -19.15 -13.52 -9.72
CA GLN A 91 -18.82 -14.39 -8.60
C GLN A 91 -19.06 -15.85 -9.00
N VAL A 92 -18.15 -16.71 -8.56
CA VAL A 92 -18.19 -18.15 -8.80
C VAL A 92 -18.02 -18.91 -7.49
N THR A 93 -18.51 -20.14 -7.46
CA THR A 93 -18.23 -21.08 -6.37
C THR A 93 -17.11 -22.01 -6.83
N LEU A 94 -16.12 -22.24 -5.98
CA LEU A 94 -15.00 -23.11 -6.25
C LEU A 94 -15.27 -24.48 -5.63
N ASP A 95 -14.97 -25.52 -6.40
CA ASP A 95 -15.03 -26.92 -5.96
C ASP A 95 -13.60 -27.43 -5.80
N ILE A 96 -13.07 -27.34 -4.57
CA ILE A 96 -11.69 -27.68 -4.23
C ILE A 96 -11.71 -28.89 -3.29
N PRO A 97 -11.03 -29.99 -3.65
CA PRO A 97 -10.92 -31.14 -2.77
C PRO A 97 -10.28 -30.77 -1.42
N GLY A 98 -10.94 -31.16 -0.32
CA GLY A 98 -10.40 -31.00 1.04
C GLY A 98 -10.73 -29.69 1.74
N LEU A 99 -11.67 -28.89 1.21
CA LEU A 99 -12.30 -27.80 1.97
C LEU A 99 -13.68 -28.24 2.47
N ASP A 100 -13.93 -28.06 3.76
CA ASP A 100 -15.21 -28.40 4.41
C ASP A 100 -16.32 -27.40 4.01
N GLU A 101 -15.96 -26.16 3.67
CA GLU A 101 -16.87 -25.13 3.20
C GLU A 101 -16.59 -24.78 1.73
N PRO A 102 -17.64 -24.52 0.92
CA PRO A 102 -17.46 -24.13 -0.47
C PRO A 102 -16.68 -22.81 -0.54
N ALA A 103 -15.52 -22.85 -1.18
CA ALA A 103 -14.77 -21.65 -1.49
C ALA A 103 -15.51 -20.82 -2.55
N SER A 104 -15.28 -19.51 -2.55
CA SER A 104 -15.86 -18.58 -3.51
C SER A 104 -14.76 -17.87 -4.26
N GLY A 105 -15.08 -17.31 -5.42
CA GLY A 105 -14.12 -16.54 -6.17
C GLY A 105 -14.77 -15.45 -6.99
N ASN A 106 -13.95 -14.53 -7.46
CA ASN A 106 -14.35 -13.55 -8.46
C ASN A 106 -13.56 -13.81 -9.74
N VAL A 107 -14.26 -13.96 -10.85
CA VAL A 107 -13.64 -14.12 -12.16
C VAL A 107 -13.78 -12.81 -12.93
N ARG A 108 -12.64 -12.28 -13.37
CA ARG A 108 -12.52 -11.11 -14.23
C ARG A 108 -12.20 -11.52 -15.66
N SER A 109 -12.89 -10.94 -16.64
CA SER A 109 -12.50 -11.13 -18.03
C SER A 109 -11.21 -10.38 -18.35
N VAL A 110 -10.35 -10.98 -19.16
CA VAL A 110 -9.29 -10.28 -19.89
C VAL A 110 -9.58 -10.30 -21.38
N PRO A 111 -9.06 -9.32 -22.16
CA PRO A 111 -9.19 -9.34 -23.61
C PRO A 111 -8.66 -10.66 -24.20
N ASN A 112 -9.30 -11.14 -25.27
CA ASN A 112 -8.86 -12.37 -25.94
C ASN A 112 -7.47 -12.24 -26.58
N GLN A 113 -7.03 -11.01 -26.84
CA GLN A 113 -5.71 -10.72 -27.40
C GLN A 113 -5.02 -9.62 -26.59
N GLY A 114 -3.77 -9.87 -26.22
CA GLY A 114 -2.96 -8.94 -25.45
C GLY A 114 -3.38 -8.84 -23.98
N GLN A 115 -2.99 -7.74 -23.35
CA GLN A 115 -3.37 -7.41 -21.98
C GLN A 115 -4.50 -6.38 -21.98
N PRO A 116 -5.27 -6.28 -20.88
CA PRO A 116 -6.20 -5.16 -20.72
C PRO A 116 -5.46 -3.83 -20.76
N GLU A 117 -6.14 -2.80 -21.26
CA GLU A 117 -5.56 -1.46 -21.35
C GLU A 117 -5.31 -0.87 -19.96
N LEU A 118 -6.26 -1.10 -19.05
CA LEU A 118 -6.21 -0.74 -17.63
C LEU A 118 -6.10 -1.99 -16.77
N ASN A 119 -5.60 -1.83 -15.54
CA ASN A 119 -5.45 -2.91 -14.56
C ASN A 119 -4.68 -4.12 -15.13
N ARG A 120 -3.56 -3.81 -15.80
CA ARG A 120 -2.68 -4.81 -16.39
C ARG A 120 -2.23 -5.81 -15.35
N LEU A 121 -2.19 -7.06 -15.78
CA LEU A 121 -1.76 -8.16 -14.95
C LEU A 121 -0.24 -8.28 -15.00
N PHE A 122 0.35 -8.61 -13.85
CA PHE A 122 1.75 -8.99 -13.76
C PHE A 122 1.84 -10.53 -13.68
N LEU A 123 2.49 -11.16 -14.65
CA LEU A 123 2.70 -12.61 -14.65
C LEU A 123 3.83 -12.97 -13.69
N ARG A 124 3.49 -13.72 -12.65
CA ARG A 124 4.45 -14.24 -11.68
C ARG A 124 5.10 -15.52 -12.17
N SER A 125 4.29 -16.46 -12.67
CA SER A 125 4.75 -17.74 -13.18
C SER A 125 3.76 -18.36 -14.17
N GLY A 126 4.23 -19.32 -14.98
CA GLY A 126 3.42 -19.96 -16.01
C GLY A 126 3.37 -19.15 -17.30
N ARG A 127 2.19 -19.01 -17.89
CA ARG A 127 1.98 -18.29 -19.16
C ARG A 127 0.65 -17.54 -19.19
N TRP A 128 0.54 -16.62 -20.14
CA TRP A 128 -0.72 -15.98 -20.49
C TRP A 128 -1.74 -16.96 -21.07
N LEU A 129 -3.01 -16.57 -21.01
CA LEU A 129 -4.10 -17.28 -21.67
C LEU A 129 -3.86 -17.29 -23.18
N THR A 130 -4.12 -18.43 -23.80
CA THR A 130 -4.02 -18.54 -25.26
C THR A 130 -5.25 -17.88 -25.90
N PRO A 131 -5.13 -17.05 -26.95
CA PRO A 131 -6.27 -16.38 -27.59
C PRO A 131 -7.40 -17.28 -28.11
N ARG A 132 -7.13 -18.58 -28.27
CA ARG A 132 -8.10 -19.62 -28.66
C ARG A 132 -8.12 -20.80 -27.68
N GLY A 133 -7.38 -20.71 -26.57
CA GLY A 133 -7.38 -21.73 -25.54
C GLY A 133 -8.68 -21.62 -24.75
N ARG A 134 -9.47 -22.70 -24.76
CA ARG A 134 -10.64 -22.83 -23.89
C ARG A 134 -10.25 -23.62 -22.64
N GLY A 135 -10.94 -23.36 -21.54
CA GLY A 135 -10.73 -24.07 -20.29
C GLY A 135 -9.42 -23.69 -19.61
N GLU A 136 -8.93 -22.47 -19.83
CA GLU A 136 -7.73 -21.92 -19.18
C GLU A 136 -8.11 -20.78 -18.24
N VAL A 137 -7.43 -20.71 -17.10
CA VAL A 137 -7.65 -19.66 -16.10
C VAL A 137 -6.32 -19.18 -15.53
N LEU A 138 -6.21 -17.88 -15.26
CA LEU A 138 -5.14 -17.31 -14.45
C LEU A 138 -5.63 -17.17 -13.02
N VAL A 139 -4.75 -17.38 -12.05
CA VAL A 139 -5.08 -17.40 -10.63
C VAL A 139 -4.28 -16.33 -9.88
N GLY A 140 -4.90 -15.67 -8.91
CA GLY A 140 -4.22 -14.74 -8.00
C GLY A 140 -3.16 -15.44 -7.15
N GLU A 141 -2.01 -14.81 -6.96
CA GLU A 141 -0.88 -15.37 -6.19
C GLU A 141 -1.30 -15.78 -4.78
N ALA A 142 -2.06 -14.93 -4.08
CA ALA A 142 -2.46 -15.16 -2.69
C ALA A 142 -3.25 -16.47 -2.53
N PHE A 143 -4.21 -16.71 -3.43
CA PHE A 143 -5.01 -17.92 -3.45
C PHE A 143 -4.22 -19.15 -3.89
N ALA A 144 -3.36 -18.99 -4.91
CA ALA A 144 -2.52 -20.06 -5.41
C ALA A 144 -1.55 -20.57 -4.33
N ASP A 145 -0.91 -19.67 -3.59
CA ASP A 145 0.02 -20.01 -2.50
C ASP A 145 -0.71 -20.70 -1.34
N ALA A 146 -1.87 -20.17 -0.92
CA ALA A 146 -2.67 -20.73 0.18
C ALA A 146 -3.18 -22.15 -0.12
N ASN A 147 -3.49 -22.44 -1.38
CA ASN A 147 -3.97 -23.75 -1.83
C ASN A 147 -2.90 -24.60 -2.53
N LYS A 148 -1.63 -24.16 -2.53
CA LYS A 148 -0.47 -24.82 -3.14
C LYS A 148 -0.65 -25.16 -4.63
N LEU A 149 -1.39 -24.32 -5.35
CA LEU A 149 -1.68 -24.48 -6.77
C LEU A 149 -0.49 -24.01 -7.62
N ARG A 150 -0.25 -24.70 -8.73
CA ARG A 150 0.81 -24.40 -9.68
C ARG A 150 0.26 -24.32 -11.11
N PRO A 151 0.94 -23.57 -12.02
CA PRO A 151 0.61 -23.63 -13.44
C PRO A 151 0.64 -25.08 -13.95
N GLY A 152 -0.44 -25.50 -14.60
CA GLY A 152 -0.66 -26.87 -15.05
C GLY A 152 -1.71 -27.63 -14.26
N ASP A 153 -1.94 -27.27 -12.99
CA ASP A 153 -2.97 -27.87 -12.14
C ASP A 153 -4.37 -27.54 -12.67
N ARG A 154 -5.37 -28.23 -12.13
CA ARG A 154 -6.78 -28.04 -12.49
C ARG A 154 -7.59 -27.59 -11.29
N ILE A 155 -8.56 -26.72 -11.56
CA ILE A 155 -9.51 -26.22 -10.58
C ILE A 155 -10.92 -26.36 -11.15
N ALA A 156 -11.84 -26.86 -10.34
CA ALA A 156 -13.24 -26.91 -10.71
C ALA A 156 -13.95 -25.65 -10.18
N MET A 157 -14.72 -25.01 -11.06
CA MET A 157 -15.53 -23.85 -10.74
C MET A 157 -16.98 -24.11 -11.16
N LEU A 158 -17.93 -23.72 -10.32
CA LEU A 158 -19.33 -23.59 -10.69
C LEU A 158 -19.55 -22.20 -11.31
N MET A 159 -19.77 -22.19 -12.61
CA MET A 159 -20.05 -20.99 -13.40
C MET A 159 -21.46 -21.10 -13.97
N ASN A 160 -22.33 -20.17 -13.59
CA ASN A 160 -23.74 -20.15 -14.01
C ASN A 160 -24.46 -21.51 -13.83
N GLY A 161 -24.23 -22.17 -12.69
CA GLY A 161 -24.82 -23.47 -12.35
C GLY A 161 -24.17 -24.69 -13.01
N LYS A 162 -23.16 -24.51 -13.88
CA LYS A 162 -22.43 -25.60 -14.53
C LYS A 162 -21.05 -25.76 -13.90
N ARG A 163 -20.71 -27.00 -13.54
CA ARG A 163 -19.37 -27.35 -13.08
C ARG A 163 -18.42 -27.44 -14.27
N GLN A 164 -17.40 -26.59 -14.29
CA GLN A 164 -16.38 -26.58 -15.33
C GLN A 164 -14.99 -26.78 -14.72
N GLU A 165 -14.21 -27.65 -15.33
CA GLU A 165 -12.85 -27.93 -14.93
C GLU A 165 -11.91 -27.08 -15.80
N LEU A 166 -11.13 -26.20 -15.15
CA LEU A 166 -10.24 -25.25 -15.79
C LEU A 166 -8.79 -25.59 -15.46
N ARG A 167 -7.91 -25.45 -16.44
CA ARG A 167 -6.46 -25.58 -16.25
C ARG A 167 -5.85 -24.25 -15.89
N ILE A 168 -5.04 -24.23 -14.85
CA ILE A 168 -4.30 -23.04 -14.44
C ILE A 168 -3.17 -22.78 -15.45
N ALA A 169 -3.28 -21.70 -16.21
CA ALA A 169 -2.27 -21.32 -17.21
C ALA A 169 -1.10 -20.57 -16.56
N GLY A 170 -1.37 -19.77 -15.54
CA GLY A 170 -0.38 -18.94 -14.87
C GLY A 170 -0.89 -18.34 -13.57
N ILE A 171 0.05 -17.89 -12.75
CA ILE A 171 -0.19 -17.15 -11.52
C ILE A 171 0.10 -15.69 -11.79
N VAL A 172 -0.82 -14.81 -11.40
CA VAL A 172 -0.75 -13.38 -11.70
C VAL A 172 -1.03 -12.52 -10.47
N LEU A 173 -0.58 -11.27 -10.56
CA LEU A 173 -0.97 -10.19 -9.64
C LEU A 173 -1.72 -9.10 -10.40
N SER A 174 -2.64 -8.43 -9.72
CA SER A 174 -3.37 -7.29 -10.26
C SER A 174 -3.37 -6.13 -9.26
N PRO A 175 -3.23 -4.87 -9.72
CA PRO A 175 -3.36 -3.70 -8.85
C PRO A 175 -4.77 -3.56 -8.26
N GLU A 176 -5.80 -4.14 -8.87
CA GLU A 176 -7.16 -4.19 -8.32
C GLU A 176 -7.25 -5.11 -7.08
N PHE A 177 -6.36 -6.09 -6.94
CA PHE A 177 -6.50 -7.17 -5.97
C PHE A 177 -5.22 -7.38 -5.16
N ILE A 178 -4.65 -6.29 -4.62
CA ILE A 178 -3.56 -6.39 -3.62
C ILE A 178 -4.10 -6.97 -2.30
N PHE A 179 -5.37 -6.69 -1.97
CA PHE A 179 -6.05 -7.21 -0.80
C PHE A 179 -7.25 -8.06 -1.23
N GLU A 180 -7.07 -9.38 -1.30
CA GLU A 180 -8.08 -10.34 -1.75
C GLU A 180 -9.01 -10.74 -0.60
N SER A 181 -10.06 -9.96 -0.35
CA SER A 181 -11.09 -10.30 0.65
C SER A 181 -12.47 -10.43 0.05
N ARG A 182 -13.26 -11.38 0.58
CA ARG A 182 -14.70 -11.48 0.29
C ARG A 182 -15.40 -10.15 0.61
N PRO A 183 -16.38 -9.72 -0.21
CA PRO A 183 -17.21 -8.58 0.14
C PRO A 183 -17.82 -8.74 1.54
N GLY A 184 -17.58 -7.76 2.43
CA GLY A 184 -18.07 -7.77 3.82
C GLY A 184 -17.19 -8.50 4.83
N ALA A 185 -16.11 -9.18 4.41
CA ALA A 185 -15.16 -9.79 5.34
C ALA A 185 -14.13 -8.77 5.88
N ALA A 186 -13.81 -8.87 7.17
CA ALA A 186 -12.84 -7.97 7.81
C ALA A 186 -11.39 -8.29 7.40
N LEU A 187 -11.07 -9.58 7.25
CA LEU A 187 -9.76 -10.13 6.94
C LEU A 187 -9.83 -10.97 5.65
N PRO A 188 -8.71 -11.07 4.89
CA PRO A 188 -8.66 -11.90 3.71
C PRO A 188 -8.58 -13.37 4.13
N ASP A 189 -9.34 -14.23 3.47
CA ASP A 189 -9.23 -15.67 3.60
C ASP A 189 -8.85 -16.26 2.25
N ASN A 190 -7.55 -16.28 1.98
CA ASN A 190 -7.00 -16.72 0.70
C ASN A 190 -7.15 -18.24 0.49
N ARG A 191 -7.59 -19.00 1.50
CA ARG A 191 -7.91 -20.42 1.32
C ARG A 191 -9.29 -20.59 0.69
N THR A 192 -10.24 -19.77 1.11
CA THR A 192 -11.65 -19.90 0.71
C THR A 192 -12.11 -18.81 -0.27
N TYR A 193 -11.27 -17.83 -0.57
CA TYR A 193 -11.57 -16.77 -1.53
C TYR A 193 -10.40 -16.50 -2.47
N GLY A 194 -10.66 -16.54 -3.79
CA GLY A 194 -9.64 -16.29 -4.80
C GLY A 194 -10.12 -15.40 -5.94
N ILE A 195 -9.17 -14.72 -6.57
CA ILE A 195 -9.41 -13.95 -7.80
C ILE A 195 -8.85 -14.70 -8.99
N PHE A 196 -9.62 -14.71 -10.08
CA PHE A 196 -9.33 -15.46 -11.29
C PHE A 196 -9.52 -14.59 -12.53
N TRP A 197 -8.80 -14.93 -13.60
CA TRP A 197 -8.97 -14.27 -14.89
C TRP A 197 -9.17 -15.29 -16.01
N MET A 198 -10.16 -15.03 -16.86
CA MET A 198 -10.51 -15.85 -18.02
C MET A 198 -10.63 -14.99 -19.27
N ALA A 199 -10.51 -15.60 -20.44
CA ALA A 199 -10.72 -14.90 -21.71
C ALA A 199 -12.16 -14.37 -21.78
N TYR A 200 -12.33 -13.15 -22.32
CA TYR A 200 -13.63 -12.50 -22.43
C TYR A 200 -14.67 -13.39 -23.11
N ASP A 201 -14.35 -14.00 -24.25
CA ASP A 201 -15.32 -14.83 -24.99
C ASP A 201 -15.80 -16.03 -24.17
N GLU A 202 -14.89 -16.68 -23.43
CA GLU A 202 -15.24 -17.85 -22.61
C GLU A 202 -16.13 -17.47 -21.43
N LEU A 203 -15.80 -16.36 -20.74
CA LEU A 203 -16.58 -15.89 -19.60
C LEU A 203 -17.93 -15.30 -20.04
N ALA A 204 -17.96 -14.60 -21.18
CA ALA A 204 -19.16 -14.03 -21.77
C ALA A 204 -20.17 -15.12 -22.13
N SER A 205 -19.73 -16.17 -22.83
CA SER A 205 -20.59 -17.30 -23.18
C SER A 205 -21.05 -18.11 -21.96
N ALA A 206 -20.25 -18.17 -20.87
CA ALA A 206 -20.65 -18.87 -19.65
C ALA A 206 -21.79 -18.17 -18.89
N PHE A 207 -21.90 -16.83 -18.99
CA PHE A 207 -22.85 -16.00 -18.25
C PHE A 207 -23.86 -15.25 -19.16
N ASP A 208 -24.01 -15.66 -20.42
CA ASP A 208 -24.92 -15.04 -21.41
C ASP A 208 -24.68 -13.52 -21.61
N LEU A 209 -23.41 -13.11 -21.56
CA LEU A 209 -22.92 -11.73 -21.67
C LEU A 209 -22.20 -11.45 -23.00
N ASP A 210 -22.44 -12.24 -24.05
CA ASP A 210 -21.84 -12.01 -25.36
C ASP A 210 -22.14 -10.59 -25.89
N GLY A 211 -21.08 -9.87 -26.27
CA GLY A 211 -21.17 -8.48 -26.73
C GLY A 211 -21.54 -7.47 -25.63
N ALA A 212 -21.49 -7.87 -24.36
CA ALA A 212 -21.83 -7.04 -23.21
C ALA A 212 -20.78 -7.10 -22.10
N PHE A 213 -20.90 -6.19 -21.15
CA PHE A 213 -20.09 -6.11 -19.93
C PHE A 213 -20.96 -5.77 -18.72
N ASP A 214 -20.52 -6.14 -17.53
CA ASP A 214 -21.17 -5.84 -16.25
C ASP A 214 -20.28 -4.99 -15.32
N PHE A 215 -19.08 -4.65 -15.78
CA PHE A 215 -18.14 -3.80 -15.08
C PHE A 215 -17.37 -2.91 -16.06
N VAL A 216 -17.07 -1.68 -15.65
CA VAL A 216 -16.18 -0.79 -16.39
C VAL A 216 -15.21 -0.08 -15.45
N ALA A 217 -13.96 0.04 -15.90
CA ALA A 217 -12.91 0.79 -15.24
C ALA A 217 -12.44 1.93 -16.16
N LEU A 218 -12.12 3.10 -15.59
CA LEU A 218 -11.70 4.30 -16.32
C LEU A 218 -10.42 4.89 -15.75
N THR A 219 -9.63 5.51 -16.62
CA THR A 219 -8.58 6.46 -16.24
C THR A 219 -9.02 7.85 -16.65
N LEU A 220 -8.71 8.84 -15.82
CA LEU A 220 -9.05 10.23 -16.03
C LEU A 220 -7.99 10.92 -16.90
N ALA A 221 -8.41 11.92 -17.67
CA ALA A 221 -7.50 12.79 -18.39
C ALA A 221 -6.70 13.67 -17.41
N PRO A 222 -5.46 14.07 -17.76
CA PRO A 222 -4.68 14.96 -16.92
C PRO A 222 -5.45 16.22 -16.54
N GLY A 223 -5.57 16.50 -15.23
CA GLY A 223 -6.30 17.66 -14.71
C GLY A 223 -7.83 17.52 -14.69
N ALA A 224 -8.39 16.38 -15.07
CA ALA A 224 -9.81 16.11 -14.96
C ALA A 224 -10.23 15.88 -13.50
N THR A 225 -11.43 16.34 -13.15
CA THR A 225 -12.02 16.13 -11.83
C THR A 225 -12.85 14.85 -11.83
N GLU A 226 -12.63 13.99 -10.84
CA GLU A 226 -13.30 12.69 -10.70
C GLU A 226 -14.83 12.80 -10.59
N ARG A 227 -15.33 13.70 -9.73
CA ARG A 227 -16.77 13.80 -9.40
C ARG A 227 -17.68 14.07 -10.62
N PRO A 228 -17.39 15.03 -11.52
CA PRO A 228 -18.18 15.23 -12.74
C PRO A 228 -18.19 14.03 -13.69
N VAL A 229 -17.07 13.29 -13.77
CA VAL A 229 -16.95 12.07 -14.58
C VAL A 229 -17.84 10.98 -14.00
N ILE A 230 -17.76 10.72 -12.69
CA ILE A 230 -18.63 9.77 -11.98
C ILE A 230 -20.10 10.11 -12.20
N ALA A 231 -20.50 11.37 -12.01
CA ALA A 231 -21.90 11.79 -12.19
C ALA A 231 -22.40 11.60 -13.63
N SER A 232 -21.53 11.79 -14.62
CA SER A 232 -21.87 11.57 -16.04
C SER A 232 -21.94 10.09 -16.38
N LEU A 233 -21.01 9.30 -15.85
CA LEU A 233 -20.99 7.85 -15.99
C LEU A 233 -22.24 7.22 -15.37
N ASP A 234 -22.60 7.61 -14.14
CA ASP A 234 -23.78 7.09 -13.46
C ASP A 234 -25.06 7.34 -14.27
N ARG A 235 -25.25 8.58 -14.75
CA ARG A 235 -26.40 8.91 -15.62
C ARG A 235 -26.46 8.05 -16.88
N LEU A 236 -25.30 7.76 -17.47
CA LEU A 236 -25.21 6.93 -18.67
C LEU A 236 -25.48 5.44 -18.36
N LEU A 237 -25.09 4.96 -17.18
CA LEU A 237 -25.23 3.57 -16.74
C LEU A 237 -26.58 3.27 -16.05
N THR A 238 -27.38 4.27 -15.67
CA THR A 238 -28.70 4.09 -15.05
C THR A 238 -29.60 3.10 -15.82
N PRO A 239 -29.77 3.20 -17.16
CA PRO A 239 -30.63 2.27 -17.90
C PRO A 239 -30.10 0.83 -17.92
N TYR A 240 -28.82 0.63 -17.59
CA TYR A 240 -28.12 -0.65 -17.62
C TYR A 240 -27.94 -1.26 -16.22
N GLY A 241 -28.61 -0.69 -15.21
CA GLY A 241 -28.56 -1.15 -13.82
C GLY A 241 -27.24 -0.83 -13.13
N GLY A 242 -26.65 0.34 -13.43
CA GLY A 242 -25.49 0.87 -12.70
C GLY A 242 -25.75 0.95 -11.19
N ARG A 243 -24.78 0.53 -10.38
CA ARG A 243 -24.89 0.49 -8.90
C ARG A 243 -24.14 1.64 -8.21
N GLY A 244 -23.81 2.67 -8.97
CA GLY A 244 -22.98 3.80 -8.54
C GLY A 244 -21.51 3.57 -8.84
N ALA A 245 -20.91 4.52 -9.55
CA ALA A 245 -19.48 4.57 -9.80
C ALA A 245 -18.74 5.16 -8.59
N TYR A 246 -17.51 4.70 -8.37
CA TYR A 246 -16.67 5.12 -7.26
C TYR A 246 -15.22 5.30 -7.70
N GLY A 247 -14.50 6.17 -6.97
CA GLY A 247 -13.10 6.46 -7.24
C GLY A 247 -12.14 5.42 -6.67
N ARG A 248 -10.89 5.46 -7.10
CA ARG A 248 -9.81 4.61 -6.56
C ARG A 248 -9.62 4.82 -5.07
N ALA A 249 -9.85 6.04 -4.57
CA ALA A 249 -9.81 6.33 -3.14
C ALA A 249 -10.78 5.46 -2.33
N ASP A 250 -11.89 5.04 -2.94
CA ASP A 250 -12.91 4.17 -2.34
C ASP A 250 -12.75 2.69 -2.72
N HIS A 251 -11.75 2.36 -3.54
CA HIS A 251 -11.50 0.98 -3.97
C HIS A 251 -10.94 0.15 -2.78
N PRO A 252 -11.51 -1.03 -2.46
CA PRO A 252 -11.13 -1.81 -1.26
C PRO A 252 -9.64 -2.08 -1.10
N SER A 253 -8.98 -2.57 -2.16
CA SER A 253 -7.53 -2.80 -2.15
C SER A 253 -6.71 -1.52 -1.95
N HIS A 254 -7.14 -0.39 -2.53
CA HIS A 254 -6.43 0.88 -2.38
C HIS A 254 -6.57 1.45 -0.98
N ILE A 255 -7.77 1.39 -0.39
CA ILE A 255 -8.02 1.80 0.99
C ILE A 255 -7.10 1.01 1.92
N ARG A 256 -7.09 -0.32 1.82
CA ARG A 256 -6.32 -1.16 2.75
C ARG A 256 -4.82 -0.90 2.69
N VAL A 257 -4.25 -0.82 1.50
CA VAL A 257 -2.83 -0.48 1.34
C VAL A 257 -2.54 0.93 1.88
N SER A 258 -3.43 1.88 1.62
CA SER A 258 -3.25 3.27 2.10
C SER A 258 -3.36 3.38 3.62
N ASP A 259 -4.27 2.63 4.23
CA ASP A 259 -4.45 2.59 5.69
C ASP A 259 -3.27 1.93 6.38
N GLU A 260 -2.71 0.85 5.82
CA GLU A 260 -1.52 0.20 6.36
C GLU A 260 -0.30 1.15 6.32
N ILE A 261 -0.09 1.86 5.21
CA ILE A 261 0.94 2.91 5.10
C ILE A 261 0.68 4.04 6.11
N ARG A 262 -0.59 4.45 6.29
CA ARG A 262 -0.97 5.50 7.25
C ARG A 262 -0.66 5.08 8.69
N VAL A 263 -0.97 3.84 9.07
CA VAL A 263 -0.65 3.29 10.39
C VAL A 263 0.87 3.31 10.62
N LEU A 264 1.66 2.86 9.63
CA LEU A 264 3.12 2.94 9.69
C LEU A 264 3.61 4.39 9.85
N SER A 265 3.00 5.34 9.14
CA SER A 265 3.31 6.76 9.28
C SER A 265 3.03 7.29 10.68
N THR A 266 1.92 6.93 11.30
CA THR A 266 1.62 7.34 12.68
C THR A 266 2.64 6.77 13.67
N ILE A 267 2.98 5.49 13.53
CA ILE A 267 3.97 4.81 14.39
C ILE A 267 5.37 5.41 14.21
N SER A 268 5.72 5.83 12.99
CA SER A 268 7.01 6.44 12.66
C SER A 268 7.30 7.75 13.41
N ILE A 269 6.26 8.44 13.89
CA ILE A 269 6.40 9.67 14.69
C ILE A 269 6.43 9.33 16.17
N GLY A 270 5.60 8.37 16.62
CA GLY A 270 5.46 8.02 18.03
C GLY A 270 6.76 7.52 18.66
N PHE A 271 7.42 6.54 18.04
CA PHE A 271 8.63 5.94 18.64
C PHE A 271 9.80 6.94 18.77
N PRO A 272 10.17 7.71 17.73
CA PRO A 272 11.24 8.71 17.87
C PRO A 272 10.96 9.75 18.95
N VAL A 273 9.70 10.20 19.09
CA VAL A 273 9.34 11.16 20.15
C VAL A 273 9.61 10.60 21.54
N VAL A 274 9.29 9.32 21.80
CA VAL A 274 9.60 8.67 23.07
C VAL A 274 11.12 8.61 23.30
N PHE A 275 11.90 8.15 22.33
CA PHE A 275 13.35 8.05 22.47
C PHE A 275 14.02 9.43 22.66
N LEU A 276 13.60 10.44 21.90
CA LEU A 276 14.08 11.81 22.04
C LEU A 276 13.70 12.41 23.41
N SER A 277 12.52 12.08 23.93
CA SER A 277 12.09 12.51 25.27
C SER A 277 12.93 11.88 26.37
N VAL A 278 13.20 10.58 26.28
CA VAL A 278 14.10 9.86 27.21
C VAL A 278 15.51 10.43 27.13
N ALA A 279 16.02 10.68 25.93
CA ALA A 279 17.34 11.28 25.77
C ALA A 279 17.40 12.71 26.33
N ALA A 280 16.39 13.55 26.07
CA ALA A 280 16.31 14.89 26.64
C ALA A 280 16.26 14.85 28.17
N PHE A 281 15.50 13.92 28.75
CA PHE A 281 15.48 13.69 30.19
C PHE A 281 16.85 13.26 30.73
N MET A 282 17.53 12.36 30.03
CA MET A 282 18.84 11.86 30.44
C MET A 282 19.92 12.95 30.34
N VAL A 283 19.91 13.77 29.29
CA VAL A 283 20.74 14.98 29.16
C VAL A 283 20.48 15.93 30.32
N ASN A 284 19.21 16.21 30.63
CA ASN A 284 18.83 17.10 31.73
C ASN A 284 19.31 16.57 33.09
N ALA A 285 19.18 15.27 33.35
CA ALA A 285 19.65 14.64 34.59
C ALA A 285 21.19 14.73 34.72
N VAL A 286 21.92 14.49 33.63
CA VAL A 286 23.39 14.59 33.61
C VAL A 286 23.85 16.03 33.80
N LEU A 287 23.23 17.00 33.11
CA LEU A 287 23.55 18.43 33.26
C LEU A 287 23.25 18.92 34.67
N SER A 288 22.08 18.59 35.22
CA SER A 288 21.71 18.93 36.59
C SER A 288 22.73 18.40 37.60
N ARG A 289 23.14 17.14 37.45
CA ARG A 289 24.19 16.53 38.28
C ARG A 289 25.54 17.24 38.12
N LEU A 290 25.95 17.57 36.89
CA LEU A 290 27.19 18.28 36.60
C LEU A 290 27.20 19.67 37.24
N LEU A 291 26.10 20.42 37.14
CA LEU A 291 25.95 21.75 37.73
C LEU A 291 26.04 21.70 39.26
N THR A 292 25.39 20.73 39.90
CA THR A 292 25.46 20.55 41.36
C THR A 292 26.87 20.20 41.81
N LEU A 293 27.54 19.28 41.12
CA LEU A 293 28.91 18.86 41.44
C LEU A 293 29.95 19.96 41.19
N GLN A 294 29.69 20.87 40.25
CA GLN A 294 30.61 21.95 39.89
C GLN A 294 30.22 23.31 40.49
N ARG A 295 29.33 23.35 41.48
CA ARG A 295 28.82 24.61 42.06
C ARG A 295 29.93 25.53 42.59
N GLU A 296 30.93 24.98 43.28
CA GLU A 296 32.10 25.75 43.72
C GLU A 296 32.94 26.28 42.56
N GLN A 297 33.15 25.46 41.52
CA GLN A 297 33.89 25.89 40.32
C GLN A 297 33.17 27.02 39.57
N ILE A 298 31.83 26.96 39.52
CA ILE A 298 30.99 28.02 38.96
C ILE A 298 31.15 29.31 39.76
N ALA A 299 31.18 29.23 41.11
CA ALA A 299 31.38 30.39 41.97
C ALA A 299 32.76 31.04 41.75
N ILE A 300 33.82 30.23 41.62
CA ILE A 300 35.17 30.72 41.31
C ILE A 300 35.19 31.41 39.94
N LEU A 301 34.60 30.81 38.90
CA LEU A 301 34.51 31.43 37.57
C LEU A 301 33.76 32.77 37.61
N LYS A 302 32.67 32.88 38.38
CA LYS A 302 31.97 34.17 38.59
C LYS A 302 32.85 35.20 39.30
N ALA A 303 33.63 34.78 40.30
CA ALA A 303 34.57 35.66 41.00
C ALA A 303 35.68 36.19 40.08
N PHE A 304 36.10 35.41 39.08
CA PHE A 304 37.03 35.83 38.03
C PHE A 304 36.40 36.68 36.90
N GLY A 305 35.12 37.06 37.02
CA GLY A 305 34.46 37.99 36.10
C GLY A 305 33.70 37.34 34.94
N PHE A 306 33.52 36.01 34.92
CA PHE A 306 32.68 35.38 33.90
C PHE A 306 31.19 35.69 34.11
N THR A 307 30.51 36.09 33.04
CA THR A 307 29.08 36.42 33.07
C THR A 307 28.19 35.16 33.13
N ASN A 308 26.97 35.30 33.66
CA ASN A 308 25.98 34.20 33.69
C ASN A 308 25.71 33.61 32.30
N ARG A 309 25.64 34.46 31.25
CA ARG A 309 25.41 34.02 29.87
C ARG A 309 26.55 33.15 29.34
N GLN A 310 27.80 33.48 29.63
CA GLN A 310 28.96 32.68 29.22
C GLN A 310 28.99 31.31 29.91
N LEU A 311 28.63 31.26 31.19
CA LEU A 311 28.51 30.01 31.95
C LEU A 311 27.38 29.14 31.40
N VAL A 312 26.18 29.69 31.18
CA VAL A 312 25.05 28.96 30.59
C VAL A 312 25.42 28.43 29.20
N ALA A 313 26.04 29.25 28.34
CA ALA A 313 26.49 28.82 27.02
C ALA A 313 27.53 27.68 27.11
N HIS A 314 28.45 27.73 28.08
CA HIS A 314 29.43 26.65 28.29
C HIS A 314 28.78 25.31 28.66
N TYR A 315 27.79 25.33 29.56
CA TYR A 315 27.08 24.10 29.95
C TYR A 315 26.10 23.62 28.87
N LEU A 316 25.52 24.52 28.07
CA LEU A 316 24.73 24.14 26.89
C LEU A 316 25.58 23.49 25.79
N LYS A 317 26.82 23.95 25.57
CA LYS A 317 27.76 23.29 24.65
C LYS A 317 27.96 21.81 25.01
N PHE A 318 27.90 21.48 26.30
CA PHE A 318 27.99 20.09 26.76
C PHE A 318 26.84 19.23 26.23
N ALA A 319 25.61 19.76 26.24
CA ALA A 319 24.44 19.09 25.67
C ALA A 319 24.57 18.88 24.17
N PHE A 320 25.00 19.92 23.43
CA PHE A 320 25.19 19.88 21.98
C PHE A 320 26.29 18.94 21.49
N VAL A 321 27.26 18.57 22.35
CA VAL A 321 28.29 17.59 21.99
C VAL A 321 27.82 16.15 22.23
N MET A 322 26.81 15.96 23.09
CA MET A 322 26.24 14.64 23.40
C MET A 322 25.10 14.25 22.47
N VAL A 323 24.37 15.24 21.94
CA VAL A 323 23.28 15.13 20.96
C VAL A 323 23.83 15.20 19.55
#